data_AF-A0A9P7U3B1-F1
#
_entry.id   AF-A0A9P7U3B1-F1
#
_cell.length_a   1.000
_cell.length_b   1.000
_cell.length_c   1.000
_cell.angle_alpha   90.00
_cell.angle_beta   90.00
_cell.angle_gamma   90.00
#
_symmetry.space_group_name_H-M   'P 1'
#
loop_
_entity.id
_entity.type
_entity.pdbx_description
1 polymer ?
#
loop_
_entity_poly.entity_id
_entity_poly.type
_entity_poly.pdbx_seq_one_letter_code
_entity_poly.pdbx_strand_id
1 'polypeptide(L)'
;MASPVPRSGIVVFSGGSAANNLVDVFERLREANGTTLSYVIPISDNGGSTSEIIRVFGGPGEKSGLSEIHHHRIAASGILALLLTRKSPAPGIGDVRSRLVRLIPDGNTNNGPEIVAIKHFFNHRLAPSYDAARAEWLDMLDATHALWTDISSPKRELIRSYLNCFNLEAIKRLRPSSRFDFSGASIGNLFLTGARLVTGSFEAAIYLLSSLCAVPDHIGVLPAINTNFAHHIAAGLQDDTVITGQNDISHPSCPTAEEYDQIEDANLPGSLPALRRPALAFSKAREDEEDLPSRIHRVWYINPYGQEIRIPANPRVMDALQRATTIIYSIGSLFTSLIPNLVLRGVGDAIASPSIRQKVLLLNGTTDRETGPSDDPLSALDFVGAIATACADSRGWPPPDENQYAVYVTHVIYLEGPSCPRVDKARLAELGIETVRLYGPRDEHGRGGTYDATALAQALETIVGRKNGKADPSRRNSFDG
;
A
#
# COMPACT_ATOMS: atom_id res chain seq x y z
N MET A 1 36.39 -11.07 -9.93
CA MET A 1 35.56 -10.32 -8.98
C MET A 1 34.63 -9.44 -9.80
N ALA A 2 33.31 -9.66 -9.73
CA ALA A 2 32.37 -8.76 -10.38
C ALA A 2 32.49 -7.37 -9.71
N SER A 3 32.69 -6.31 -10.49
CA SER A 3 32.68 -4.95 -9.98
C SER A 3 31.41 -4.71 -9.17
N PRO A 4 31.47 -4.08 -7.98
CA PRO A 4 30.28 -3.81 -7.19
C PRO A 4 29.32 -2.99 -8.03
N VAL A 5 28.08 -3.48 -8.20
CA VAL A 5 27.02 -2.75 -8.90
C VAL A 5 26.90 -1.37 -8.20
N PRO A 6 27.03 -0.25 -8.93
CA PRO A 6 26.97 1.06 -8.30
C PRO A 6 25.61 1.22 -7.60
N ARG A 7 25.65 1.57 -6.30
CA ARG A 7 24.45 1.87 -5.51
C ARG A 7 23.83 3.17 -6.02
N SER A 8 22.66 3.06 -6.63
CA SER A 8 21.92 4.19 -7.19
C SER A 8 20.43 3.85 -7.27
N GLY A 9 19.80 3.67 -6.11
CA GLY A 9 18.37 3.42 -5.99
C GLY A 9 17.69 4.43 -5.06
N ILE A 10 16.43 4.72 -5.37
CA ILE A 10 15.50 5.46 -4.54
C ILE A 10 14.40 4.48 -4.12
N VAL A 11 14.19 4.34 -2.81
CA VAL A 11 13.09 3.56 -2.25
C VAL A 11 12.06 4.50 -1.66
N VAL A 12 10.81 4.34 -2.04
CA VAL A 12 9.68 5.13 -1.53
C VAL A 12 8.78 4.19 -0.72
N PHE A 13 8.73 4.38 0.60
CA PHE A 13 7.70 3.76 1.42
C PHE A 13 6.43 4.58 1.29
N SER A 14 5.34 3.95 0.84
CA SER A 14 4.05 4.63 0.68
C SER A 14 2.89 3.66 0.90
N GLY A 15 1.74 4.18 1.31
CA GLY A 15 0.46 3.45 1.22
C GLY A 15 -0.31 3.79 -0.05
N GLY A 16 -1.64 3.81 0.09
CA GLY A 16 -2.61 4.02 -0.98
C GLY A 16 -2.58 5.39 -1.67
N SER A 17 -3.75 6.03 -1.75
CA SER A 17 -4.01 7.08 -2.75
C SER A 17 -3.25 8.39 -2.57
N ALA A 18 -2.80 8.75 -1.36
CA ALA A 18 -2.19 10.05 -1.09
C ALA A 18 -0.92 10.28 -1.94
N ALA A 19 -0.01 9.30 -1.95
CA ALA A 19 1.24 9.37 -2.71
C ALA A 19 1.05 9.21 -4.23
N ASN A 20 -0.17 8.94 -4.73
CA ASN A 20 -0.40 8.86 -6.18
C ASN A 20 -0.23 10.22 -6.88
N ASN A 21 -0.42 11.32 -6.16
CA ASN A 21 -0.21 12.66 -6.70
C ASN A 21 1.27 13.04 -6.80
N LEU A 22 2.17 12.20 -6.25
CA LEU A 22 3.61 12.45 -6.18
C LEU A 22 4.45 11.53 -7.08
N VAL A 23 3.82 10.63 -7.87
CA VAL A 23 4.58 9.71 -8.74
C VAL A 23 5.51 10.43 -9.71
N ASP A 24 5.03 11.53 -10.29
CA ASP A 24 5.76 12.30 -11.29
C ASP A 24 6.95 13.03 -10.64
N VAL A 25 6.81 13.42 -9.37
CA VAL A 25 7.90 14.01 -8.55
C VAL A 25 9.02 13.00 -8.35
N PHE A 26 8.67 11.77 -7.96
CA PHE A 26 9.67 10.73 -7.71
C PHE A 26 10.32 10.23 -9.00
N GLU A 27 9.56 10.15 -10.10
CA GLU A 27 10.13 9.80 -11.41
C GLU A 27 11.10 10.88 -11.90
N ARG A 28 10.74 12.15 -11.78
CA ARG A 28 11.65 13.27 -12.09
C ARG A 28 12.94 13.21 -11.26
N LEU A 29 12.82 12.94 -9.96
CA LEU A 29 13.98 12.80 -9.08
C LEU A 29 14.88 11.64 -9.52
N ARG A 30 14.26 10.52 -9.93
CA ARG A 30 14.95 9.35 -10.45
C ARG A 30 15.69 9.66 -11.75
N GLU A 31 15.03 10.32 -12.70
CA GLU A 31 15.61 10.78 -13.97
C GLU A 31 16.81 11.69 -13.77
N ALA A 32 16.68 12.69 -12.90
CA ALA A 32 17.75 13.64 -12.56
C ALA A 32 19.01 12.96 -12.00
N ASN A 33 18.85 11.77 -11.39
CA ASN A 33 19.92 11.01 -10.76
C ASN A 33 20.35 9.76 -11.52
N GLY A 34 19.66 9.38 -12.60
CA GLY A 34 19.90 8.14 -13.34
C GLY A 34 19.78 6.89 -12.46
N THR A 35 18.82 6.86 -11.55
CA THR A 35 18.68 5.81 -10.51
C THR A 35 17.55 4.83 -10.84
N THR A 36 17.41 3.77 -10.05
CA THR A 36 16.18 2.95 -10.03
C THR A 36 15.18 3.52 -9.01
N LEU A 37 13.89 3.31 -9.24
CA LEU A 37 12.82 3.73 -8.33
C LEU A 37 12.04 2.51 -7.86
N SER A 38 11.85 2.35 -6.56
CA SER A 38 11.08 1.23 -6.00
C SER A 38 10.10 1.73 -4.96
N TYR A 39 8.82 1.48 -5.20
CA TYR A 39 7.74 1.72 -4.25
C TYR A 39 7.54 0.48 -3.38
N VAL A 40 7.60 0.63 -2.06
CA VAL A 40 7.31 -0.43 -1.10
C VAL A 40 5.94 -0.14 -0.50
N ILE A 41 5.01 -1.09 -0.70
CA ILE A 41 3.59 -0.93 -0.41
C ILE A 41 3.16 -1.98 0.64
N PRO A 42 2.46 -1.58 1.72
CA PRO A 42 1.95 -2.54 2.69
C PRO A 42 0.82 -3.37 2.06
N ILE A 43 0.58 -4.56 2.61
CA ILE A 43 -0.45 -5.49 2.10
C ILE A 43 -1.46 -5.88 3.20
N SER A 44 -1.64 -5.00 4.18
CA SER A 44 -2.55 -5.16 5.32
C SER A 44 -3.92 -4.54 5.11
N ASP A 45 -4.16 -3.89 3.96
CA ASP A 45 -5.46 -3.32 3.59
C ASP A 45 -6.55 -4.39 3.65
N ASN A 46 -7.59 -4.13 4.43
CA ASN A 46 -8.75 -5.00 4.56
C ASN A 46 -10.06 -4.28 4.22
N GLY A 47 -10.04 -3.16 3.49
CA GLY A 47 -11.21 -2.31 3.21
C GLY A 47 -11.84 -2.41 1.82
N GLY A 48 -13.09 -1.96 1.71
CA GLY A 48 -13.87 -1.91 0.48
C GLY A 48 -13.87 -3.24 -0.27
N SER A 49 -13.60 -3.21 -1.57
CA SER A 49 -13.53 -4.43 -2.40
C SER A 49 -12.46 -5.44 -1.95
N THR A 50 -11.41 -4.99 -1.25
CA THR A 50 -10.39 -5.90 -0.70
C THR A 50 -11.00 -6.73 0.43
N SER A 51 -11.86 -6.13 1.27
CA SER A 51 -12.60 -6.83 2.34
C SER A 51 -13.46 -7.98 1.81
N GLU A 52 -14.18 -7.75 0.70
CA GLU A 52 -15.07 -8.73 0.10
C GLU A 52 -14.30 -9.90 -0.51
N ILE A 53 -13.19 -9.60 -1.18
CA ILE A 53 -12.27 -10.63 -1.68
C ILE A 53 -11.72 -11.45 -0.51
N ILE A 54 -11.30 -10.80 0.58
CA ILE A 54 -10.83 -11.51 1.78
C ILE A 54 -11.95 -12.37 2.37
N ARG A 55 -13.20 -11.88 2.44
CA ARG A 55 -14.34 -12.62 3.00
C ARG A 55 -14.66 -13.90 2.22
N VAL A 56 -14.70 -13.82 0.89
CA VAL A 56 -15.09 -14.97 0.04
C VAL A 56 -13.91 -15.91 -0.22
N PHE A 57 -12.70 -15.39 -0.38
CA PHE A 57 -11.49 -16.20 -0.63
C PHE A 57 -10.72 -16.54 0.67
N GLY A 58 -11.26 -16.14 1.83
CA GLY A 58 -10.61 -16.07 3.14
C GLY A 58 -10.30 -17.39 3.84
N GLY A 59 -11.09 -18.41 3.54
CA GLY A 59 -11.26 -19.51 4.46
C GLY A 59 -11.09 -20.86 3.81
N PRO A 60 -11.06 -21.91 4.65
CA PRO A 60 -11.16 -23.26 4.17
C PRO A 60 -12.54 -23.41 3.52
N GLY A 61 -12.60 -23.31 2.19
CA GLY A 61 -13.79 -23.71 1.45
C GLY A 61 -14.21 -25.10 1.89
N GLU A 62 -15.51 -25.35 2.00
CA GLU A 62 -16.08 -26.61 2.47
C GLU A 62 -15.35 -27.84 1.89
N LYS A 63 -15.14 -28.83 2.74
CA LYS A 63 -15.03 -30.22 2.31
C LYS A 63 -16.45 -30.68 1.95
N SER A 64 -16.99 -30.25 0.81
CA SER A 64 -18.15 -30.94 0.27
C SER A 64 -17.71 -32.36 -0.13
N GLY A 65 -18.07 -33.34 0.72
CA GLY A 65 -18.13 -34.76 0.32
C GLY A 65 -16.94 -35.68 0.57
N LEU A 66 -16.01 -35.38 1.49
CA LEU A 66 -14.92 -36.34 1.86
C LEU A 66 -14.99 -36.88 3.29
N SER A 67 -16.14 -36.76 3.96
CA SER A 67 -16.39 -37.40 5.27
C SER A 67 -16.86 -38.86 5.17
N GLU A 68 -16.97 -39.45 3.98
CA GLU A 68 -17.38 -40.85 3.79
C GLU A 68 -16.49 -41.61 2.77
N ILE A 69 -15.17 -41.59 2.96
CA ILE A 69 -14.33 -42.67 2.41
C ILE A 69 -13.69 -43.39 3.58
N HIS A 70 -14.44 -44.38 4.06
CA HIS A 70 -13.95 -45.46 4.90
C HIS A 70 -12.76 -46.14 4.20
N HIS A 71 -11.68 -46.37 4.96
CA HIS A 71 -10.70 -47.43 4.76
C HIS A 71 -10.37 -47.85 3.31
N HIS A 72 -9.58 -47.05 2.58
CA HIS A 72 -8.60 -47.65 1.68
C HIS A 72 -7.34 -46.79 1.54
N ARG A 73 -6.21 -47.43 1.88
CA ARG A 73 -4.85 -46.92 1.78
C ARG A 73 -4.53 -46.54 0.33
N ILE A 74 -4.63 -45.27 -0.01
CA ILE A 74 -3.81 -44.68 -1.06
C ILE A 74 -3.02 -43.55 -0.41
N ALA A 75 -1.73 -43.81 -0.21
CA ALA A 75 -0.76 -42.79 0.16
C ALA A 75 -0.62 -41.81 -1.01
N ALA A 76 -1.57 -40.89 -1.15
CA ALA A 76 -1.36 -39.70 -1.93
C ALA A 76 -0.32 -38.86 -1.19
N SER A 77 0.90 -38.84 -1.74
CA SER A 77 2.02 -38.00 -1.33
C SER A 77 1.53 -36.63 -0.84
N GLY A 78 2.07 -36.13 0.28
CA GLY A 78 1.70 -34.84 0.89
C GLY A 78 1.71 -33.65 -0.08
N ILE A 79 2.35 -33.79 -1.25
CA ILE A 79 2.32 -32.86 -2.38
C ILE A 79 0.90 -32.70 -2.97
N LEU A 80 0.08 -33.75 -3.06
CA LEU A 80 -1.28 -33.65 -3.62
C LEU A 80 -2.25 -32.98 -2.63
N ALA A 81 -2.08 -33.19 -1.33
CA ALA A 81 -2.81 -32.46 -0.29
C ALA A 81 -2.44 -30.97 -0.29
N LEU A 82 -1.16 -30.63 -0.53
CA LEU A 82 -0.69 -29.25 -0.69
C LEU A 82 -1.19 -28.57 -1.99
N LEU A 83 -1.34 -29.35 -3.07
CA LEU A 83 -1.93 -28.88 -4.33
C LEU A 83 -3.45 -28.61 -4.21
N LEU A 84 -4.13 -29.28 -3.27
CA LEU A 84 -5.55 -29.10 -2.99
C LEU A 84 -5.84 -28.00 -1.95
N THR A 85 -4.83 -27.45 -1.26
CA THR A 85 -4.95 -26.29 -0.36
C THR A 85 -4.93 -24.93 -1.08
N ARG A 86 -5.60 -24.80 -2.23
CA ARG A 86 -5.86 -23.52 -2.94
C ARG A 86 -6.90 -22.62 -2.22
N LYS A 87 -6.98 -22.69 -0.90
CA LYS A 87 -8.06 -22.14 -0.07
C LYS A 87 -7.44 -21.26 1.02
N SER A 88 -7.01 -20.07 0.61
CA SER A 88 -6.21 -19.18 1.45
C SER A 88 -6.59 -17.71 1.23
N PRO A 89 -6.69 -16.92 2.32
CA PRO A 89 -7.16 -15.54 2.27
C PRO A 89 -6.28 -14.68 1.38
N ALA A 90 -6.88 -13.86 0.52
CA ALA A 90 -6.13 -12.97 -0.35
C ALA A 90 -5.37 -11.90 0.46
N PRO A 91 -4.16 -11.48 0.06
CA PRO A 91 -3.50 -10.33 0.68
C PRO A 91 -4.29 -9.04 0.44
N GLY A 92 -3.97 -7.98 1.18
CA GLY A 92 -4.47 -6.64 0.90
C GLY A 92 -3.91 -6.12 -0.43
N ILE A 93 -4.75 -6.03 -1.47
CA ILE A 93 -4.32 -5.75 -2.85
C ILE A 93 -4.57 -4.29 -3.26
N GLY A 94 -5.44 -3.57 -2.53
CA GLY A 94 -5.97 -2.26 -2.94
C GLY A 94 -4.89 -1.20 -3.19
N ASP A 95 -3.91 -1.10 -2.30
CA ASP A 95 -2.83 -0.10 -2.41
C ASP A 95 -1.85 -0.43 -3.54
N VAL A 96 -1.48 -1.70 -3.69
CA VAL A 96 -0.61 -2.17 -4.77
C VAL A 96 -1.26 -1.92 -6.14
N ARG A 97 -2.56 -2.27 -6.27
CA ARG A 97 -3.35 -1.98 -7.47
C ARG A 97 -3.35 -0.49 -7.76
N SER A 98 -3.67 0.34 -6.76
CA SER A 98 -3.75 1.80 -6.94
C SER A 98 -2.43 2.38 -7.46
N ARG A 99 -1.29 1.92 -6.92
CA ARG A 99 0.04 2.34 -7.38
C ARG A 99 0.30 1.92 -8.82
N LEU A 100 0.08 0.66 -9.17
CA LEU A 100 0.31 0.13 -10.52
C LEU A 100 -0.50 0.92 -11.56
N VAL A 101 -1.78 1.16 -11.26
CA VAL A 101 -2.67 1.88 -12.18
C VAL A 101 -2.31 3.37 -12.30
N ARG A 102 -1.75 3.98 -11.25
CA ARG A 102 -1.27 5.36 -11.32
C ARG A 102 0.01 5.51 -12.18
N LEU A 103 0.86 4.49 -12.19
CA LEU A 103 2.11 4.44 -12.95
C LEU A 103 1.93 4.13 -14.43
N ILE A 104 0.69 3.89 -14.89
CA ILE A 104 0.39 3.68 -16.30
C ILE A 104 0.70 4.99 -17.06
N PRO A 105 1.58 4.94 -18.08
CA PRO A 105 1.96 6.12 -18.85
C PRO A 105 0.75 6.84 -19.46
N ASP A 106 0.79 8.17 -19.46
CA ASP A 106 -0.17 8.95 -20.25
C ASP A 106 0.23 8.80 -21.73
N GLY A 107 -0.75 8.51 -22.59
CA GLY A 107 -0.60 7.91 -23.93
C GLY A 107 0.18 8.68 -25.00
N ASN A 108 1.25 9.39 -24.68
CA ASN A 108 2.11 10.15 -25.58
C ASN A 108 3.01 9.28 -26.49
N THR A 109 2.74 7.98 -26.59
CA THR A 109 3.48 7.02 -27.44
C THR A 109 2.57 6.42 -28.51
N ASN A 110 3.12 5.74 -29.52
CA ASN A 110 2.36 5.17 -30.66
C ASN A 110 1.23 4.18 -30.26
N ASN A 111 1.21 3.67 -29.03
CA ASN A 111 0.14 2.83 -28.47
C ASN A 111 -0.78 3.61 -27.50
N GLY A 112 -0.80 4.93 -27.61
CA GLY A 112 -1.48 5.85 -26.71
C GLY A 112 -2.94 5.52 -26.39
N PRO A 113 -3.79 5.27 -27.40
CA PRO A 113 -5.22 4.98 -27.17
C PRO A 113 -5.44 3.70 -26.35
N GLU A 114 -4.70 2.63 -26.64
CA GLU A 114 -4.84 1.37 -25.93
C GLU A 114 -4.36 1.46 -24.47
N ILE A 115 -3.24 2.16 -24.23
CA ILE A 115 -2.72 2.36 -22.86
C ILE A 115 -3.73 3.16 -22.03
N VAL A 116 -4.31 4.21 -22.62
CA VAL A 116 -5.37 5.01 -21.98
C VAL A 116 -6.61 4.16 -21.69
N ALA A 117 -7.06 3.35 -22.66
CA ALA A 117 -8.19 2.43 -22.46
C ALA A 117 -7.93 1.43 -21.33
N ILE A 118 -6.74 0.82 -21.28
CA ILE A 118 -6.32 -0.09 -20.20
C ILE A 118 -6.27 0.64 -18.84
N LYS A 119 -5.79 1.89 -18.82
CA LYS A 119 -5.78 2.72 -17.62
C LYS A 119 -7.19 2.99 -17.10
N HIS A 120 -8.13 3.32 -17.99
CA HIS A 120 -9.54 3.47 -17.62
C HIS A 120 -10.15 2.16 -17.14
N PHE A 121 -9.89 1.05 -17.85
CA PHE A 121 -10.37 -0.28 -17.50
C PHE A 121 -9.98 -0.70 -16.08
N PHE A 122 -8.70 -0.56 -15.72
CA PHE A 122 -8.23 -0.99 -14.38
C PHE A 122 -8.52 0.01 -13.25
N ASN A 123 -8.75 1.29 -13.56
CA ASN A 123 -9.27 2.27 -12.60
C ASN A 123 -10.77 2.07 -12.32
N HIS A 124 -11.48 1.38 -13.21
CA HIS A 124 -12.92 1.25 -13.14
C HIS A 124 -13.36 0.54 -11.85
N ARG A 125 -14.42 1.10 -11.26
CA ARG A 125 -15.17 0.50 -10.15
C ARG A 125 -16.58 0.24 -10.64
N LEU A 126 -17.06 -0.96 -10.38
CA LEU A 126 -18.42 -1.36 -10.71
C LEU A 126 -19.44 -0.48 -9.97
N ALA A 127 -20.67 -0.49 -10.48
CA ALA A 127 -21.78 0.28 -9.93
C ALA A 127 -21.93 0.07 -8.40
N PRO A 128 -22.44 1.07 -7.66
CA PRO A 128 -22.57 0.98 -6.20
C PRO A 128 -23.73 0.12 -5.73
N SER A 129 -24.69 -0.22 -6.61
CA SER A 129 -25.81 -1.10 -6.28
C SER A 129 -25.56 -2.52 -6.78
N TYR A 130 -25.98 -3.50 -5.97
CA TYR A 130 -25.70 -4.92 -6.24
C TYR A 130 -26.17 -5.40 -7.62
N ASP A 131 -27.43 -5.13 -7.99
CA ASP A 131 -27.99 -5.63 -9.25
C ASP A 131 -27.31 -4.99 -10.47
N ALA A 132 -27.03 -3.68 -10.41
CA ALA A 132 -26.32 -2.99 -11.48
C ALA A 132 -24.87 -3.47 -11.58
N ALA A 133 -24.18 -3.62 -10.46
CA ALA A 133 -22.80 -4.10 -10.43
C ALA A 133 -22.67 -5.52 -10.97
N ARG A 134 -23.64 -6.38 -10.65
CA ARG A 134 -23.71 -7.76 -11.16
C ARG A 134 -23.95 -7.78 -12.67
N ALA A 135 -24.89 -6.98 -13.18
CA ALA A 135 -25.16 -6.90 -14.61
C ALA A 135 -23.93 -6.38 -15.37
N GLU A 136 -23.34 -5.29 -14.88
CA GLU A 136 -22.13 -4.70 -15.43
C GLU A 136 -20.95 -5.69 -15.41
N TRP A 137 -20.77 -6.45 -14.32
CA TRP A 137 -19.73 -7.49 -14.24
C TRP A 137 -19.92 -8.58 -15.32
N LEU A 138 -21.15 -8.99 -15.61
CA LEU A 138 -21.43 -9.94 -16.68
C LEU A 138 -21.06 -9.35 -18.05
N ASP A 139 -21.39 -8.09 -18.31
CA ASP A 139 -20.98 -7.40 -19.54
C ASP A 139 -19.45 -7.29 -19.69
N MET A 140 -18.73 -7.15 -18.58
CA MET A 140 -17.26 -7.20 -18.60
C MET A 140 -16.75 -8.58 -19.02
N LEU A 141 -17.34 -9.66 -18.49
CA LEU A 141 -16.94 -11.03 -18.79
C LEU A 141 -17.28 -11.45 -20.22
N ASP A 142 -18.42 -11.01 -20.75
CA ASP A 142 -18.85 -11.27 -22.13
C ASP A 142 -18.09 -10.40 -23.15
N ALA A 143 -17.30 -9.44 -22.66
CA ALA A 143 -16.58 -8.45 -23.46
C ALA A 143 -17.49 -7.54 -24.31
N THR A 144 -18.71 -7.30 -23.84
CA THR A 144 -19.69 -6.40 -24.45
C THR A 144 -19.61 -4.98 -23.89
N HIS A 145 -19.02 -4.81 -22.71
CA HIS A 145 -18.90 -3.50 -22.07
C HIS A 145 -18.03 -2.51 -22.86
N ALA A 146 -18.41 -1.23 -22.85
CA ALA A 146 -17.75 -0.17 -23.61
C ALA A 146 -16.26 0.04 -23.26
N LEU A 147 -15.83 -0.32 -22.04
CA LEU A 147 -14.43 -0.20 -21.60
C LEU A 147 -13.46 -1.15 -22.35
N TRP A 148 -13.98 -2.14 -23.07
CA TRP A 148 -13.15 -2.98 -23.95
C TRP A 148 -12.79 -2.31 -25.28
N THR A 149 -13.41 -1.16 -25.58
CA THR A 149 -13.07 -0.35 -26.77
C THR A 149 -11.60 0.05 -26.71
N ASP A 150 -10.94 0.05 -27.87
CA ASP A 150 -9.52 0.38 -28.04
C ASP A 150 -8.50 -0.54 -27.32
N ILE A 151 -8.97 -1.63 -26.69
CA ILE A 151 -8.10 -2.70 -26.18
C ILE A 151 -7.93 -3.77 -27.27
N SER A 152 -6.68 -4.06 -27.66
CA SER A 152 -6.40 -5.07 -28.69
C SER A 152 -6.90 -6.46 -28.30
N SER A 153 -7.25 -7.26 -29.31
CA SER A 153 -7.76 -8.61 -29.11
C SER A 153 -6.85 -9.47 -28.22
N PRO A 154 -5.52 -9.52 -28.40
CA PRO A 154 -4.65 -10.32 -27.52
C PRO A 154 -4.70 -9.90 -26.05
N LYS A 155 -4.67 -8.58 -25.76
CA LYS A 155 -4.74 -8.07 -24.39
C LYS A 155 -6.13 -8.29 -23.79
N ARG A 156 -7.19 -8.09 -24.57
CA ARG A 156 -8.57 -8.37 -24.15
C ARG A 156 -8.74 -9.83 -23.74
N GLU A 157 -8.32 -10.78 -24.58
CA GLU A 157 -8.40 -12.21 -24.25
C GLU A 157 -7.58 -12.56 -23.00
N LEU A 158 -6.37 -12.00 -22.89
CA LEU A 158 -5.52 -12.21 -21.72
C LEU A 158 -6.19 -11.68 -20.45
N ILE A 159 -6.64 -10.42 -20.42
CA ILE A 159 -7.29 -9.81 -19.25
C ILE A 159 -8.55 -10.60 -18.87
N ARG A 160 -9.40 -10.89 -19.87
CA ARG A 160 -10.66 -11.62 -19.70
C ARG A 160 -10.45 -13.04 -19.16
N SER A 161 -9.37 -13.73 -19.53
CA SER A 161 -9.07 -15.07 -19.01
C SER A 161 -8.89 -15.07 -17.48
N TYR A 162 -8.23 -14.05 -16.92
CA TYR A 162 -8.03 -13.92 -15.47
C TYR A 162 -9.30 -13.46 -14.74
N LEU A 163 -10.09 -12.56 -15.35
CA LEU A 163 -11.40 -12.17 -14.80
C LEU A 163 -12.37 -13.35 -14.76
N ASN A 164 -12.39 -14.19 -15.79
CA ASN A 164 -13.17 -15.43 -15.80
C ASN A 164 -12.69 -16.44 -14.75
N CYS A 165 -11.37 -16.57 -14.57
CA CYS A 165 -10.84 -17.41 -13.51
C CYS A 165 -11.27 -16.91 -12.12
N PHE A 166 -11.19 -15.60 -11.87
CA PHE A 166 -11.72 -14.99 -10.66
C PHE A 166 -13.21 -15.32 -10.49
N ASN A 167 -14.04 -15.10 -11.51
CA ASN A 167 -15.48 -15.34 -11.45
C ASN A 167 -15.80 -16.79 -11.11
N LEU A 168 -15.15 -17.74 -11.79
CA LEU A 168 -15.32 -19.17 -11.55
C LEU A 168 -14.96 -19.52 -10.11
N GLU A 169 -13.85 -19.00 -9.61
CA GLU A 169 -13.37 -19.26 -8.25
C GLU A 169 -14.22 -18.58 -7.17
N ALA A 170 -14.83 -17.42 -7.48
CA ALA A 170 -15.81 -16.77 -6.61
C ALA A 170 -17.08 -17.61 -6.50
N ILE A 171 -17.65 -18.05 -7.64
CA ILE A 171 -18.86 -18.90 -7.69
C ILE A 171 -18.64 -20.21 -6.92
N LYS A 172 -17.49 -20.87 -7.08
CA LYS A 172 -17.15 -22.11 -6.36
C LYS A 172 -17.09 -21.95 -4.84
N ARG A 173 -16.86 -20.73 -4.35
CA ARG A 173 -16.73 -20.42 -2.91
C ARG A 173 -18.01 -19.87 -2.31
N LEU A 174 -19.04 -19.62 -3.12
CA LEU A 174 -20.36 -19.23 -2.63
C LEU A 174 -20.97 -20.38 -1.82
N ARG A 175 -21.59 -20.01 -0.70
CA ARG A 175 -22.38 -20.92 0.14
C ARG A 175 -23.86 -20.60 -0.04
N PRO A 176 -24.78 -21.52 0.28
CA PRO A 176 -26.22 -21.29 0.11
C PRO A 176 -26.75 -20.00 0.76
N SER A 177 -26.11 -19.54 1.85
CA SER A 177 -26.43 -18.32 2.58
C SER A 177 -25.55 -17.11 2.24
N SER A 178 -24.59 -17.22 1.31
CA SER A 178 -23.56 -16.19 1.06
C SER A 178 -23.41 -15.91 -0.45
N ARG A 179 -23.37 -14.63 -0.81
CA ARG A 179 -23.17 -14.14 -2.19
C ARG A 179 -21.89 -13.30 -2.27
N PHE A 180 -21.28 -13.20 -3.44
CA PHE A 180 -20.21 -12.23 -3.68
C PHE A 180 -20.85 -10.89 -4.08
N ASP A 181 -20.53 -9.83 -3.34
CA ASP A 181 -21.01 -8.49 -3.60
C ASP A 181 -20.03 -7.72 -4.52
N PHE A 182 -20.47 -7.45 -5.74
CA PHE A 182 -19.69 -6.70 -6.72
C PHE A 182 -19.82 -5.18 -6.57
N SER A 183 -20.66 -4.69 -5.65
CA SER A 183 -20.96 -3.27 -5.49
C SER A 183 -19.69 -2.45 -5.20
N GLY A 184 -19.37 -1.49 -6.08
CA GLY A 184 -18.16 -0.67 -5.95
C GLY A 184 -16.84 -1.42 -6.13
N ALA A 185 -16.88 -2.68 -6.56
CA ALA A 185 -15.70 -3.52 -6.70
C ALA A 185 -14.78 -3.00 -7.81
N SER A 186 -13.49 -2.96 -7.54
CA SER A 186 -12.50 -2.49 -8.51
C SER A 186 -12.08 -3.61 -9.44
N ILE A 187 -12.20 -3.38 -10.75
CA ILE A 187 -11.81 -4.36 -11.78
C ILE A 187 -10.34 -4.77 -11.63
N GLY A 188 -9.44 -3.83 -11.31
CA GLY A 188 -8.03 -4.14 -11.03
C GLY A 188 -7.81 -5.10 -9.86
N ASN A 189 -8.63 -5.01 -8.80
CA ASN A 189 -8.54 -5.94 -7.67
C ASN A 189 -9.04 -7.34 -8.06
N LEU A 190 -10.12 -7.43 -8.82
CA LEU A 190 -10.66 -8.70 -9.34
C LEU A 190 -9.64 -9.36 -10.28
N PHE A 191 -9.02 -8.57 -11.17
CA PHE A 191 -7.96 -9.05 -12.06
C PHE A 191 -6.74 -9.57 -11.29
N LEU A 192 -6.17 -8.79 -10.36
CA LEU A 192 -4.99 -9.22 -9.59
C LEU A 192 -5.28 -10.48 -8.78
N THR A 193 -6.50 -10.61 -8.25
CA THR A 193 -6.93 -11.82 -7.55
C THR A 193 -7.01 -13.01 -8.50
N GLY A 194 -7.65 -12.85 -9.67
CA GLY A 194 -7.70 -13.89 -10.70
C GLY A 194 -6.31 -14.31 -11.18
N ALA A 195 -5.44 -13.34 -11.47
CA ALA A 195 -4.06 -13.58 -11.86
C ALA A 195 -3.28 -14.34 -10.78
N ARG A 196 -3.39 -13.95 -9.51
CA ARG A 196 -2.79 -14.67 -8.37
C ARG A 196 -3.28 -16.11 -8.28
N LEU A 197 -4.58 -16.36 -8.48
CA LEU A 197 -5.16 -17.70 -8.41
C LEU A 197 -4.63 -18.62 -9.52
N VAL A 198 -4.40 -18.06 -10.72
CA VAL A 198 -3.83 -18.81 -11.85
C VAL A 198 -2.33 -19.07 -11.64
N THR A 199 -1.56 -18.04 -11.25
CA THR A 199 -0.10 -18.14 -11.14
C THR A 199 0.36 -18.78 -9.83
N GLY A 200 -0.50 -18.78 -8.79
CA GLY A 200 -0.12 -19.16 -7.43
C GLY A 200 0.82 -18.16 -6.75
N SER A 201 1.03 -16.97 -7.32
CA SER A 201 1.98 -15.98 -6.82
C SER A 201 1.46 -14.56 -7.00
N PHE A 202 1.34 -13.83 -5.89
CA PHE A 202 0.95 -12.43 -5.92
C PHE A 202 1.99 -11.55 -6.65
N GLU A 203 3.28 -11.83 -6.50
CA GLU A 203 4.31 -11.12 -7.25
C GLU A 203 4.21 -11.34 -8.76
N ALA A 204 3.87 -12.55 -9.20
CA ALA A 204 3.65 -12.82 -10.62
C ALA A 204 2.42 -12.07 -11.16
N ALA A 205 1.38 -11.92 -10.34
CA ALA A 205 0.20 -11.12 -10.69
C ALA A 205 0.52 -9.62 -10.81
N ILE A 206 1.34 -9.08 -9.89
CA ILE A 206 1.85 -7.70 -9.96
C ILE A 206 2.66 -7.50 -11.24
N TYR A 207 3.60 -8.41 -11.54
CA TYR A 207 4.41 -8.35 -12.74
C TYR A 207 3.55 -8.37 -14.01
N LEU A 208 2.57 -9.28 -14.08
CA LEU A 208 1.65 -9.38 -15.20
C LEU A 208 0.88 -8.08 -15.43
N LEU A 209 0.30 -7.49 -14.37
CA LEU A 209 -0.41 -6.21 -14.49
C LEU A 209 0.53 -5.09 -14.92
N SER A 210 1.72 -5.01 -14.32
CA SER A 210 2.77 -4.04 -14.67
C SER A 210 3.13 -4.11 -16.15
N SER A 211 3.34 -5.32 -16.68
CA SER A 211 3.66 -5.53 -18.10
C SER A 211 2.49 -5.22 -19.03
N LEU A 212 1.26 -5.60 -18.66
CA LEU A 212 0.05 -5.28 -19.42
C LEU A 212 -0.15 -3.78 -19.59
N CYS A 213 0.14 -3.04 -18.52
CA CYS A 213 0.00 -1.60 -18.49
C CYS A 213 1.24 -0.82 -18.95
N ALA A 214 2.27 -1.52 -19.44
CA ALA A 214 3.53 -0.93 -19.90
C ALA A 214 4.17 0.01 -18.85
N VAL A 215 4.09 -0.36 -17.57
CA VAL A 215 4.81 0.35 -16.50
C VAL A 215 6.32 0.20 -16.76
N PRO A 216 7.12 1.27 -16.69
CA PRO A 216 8.54 1.21 -17.01
C PRO A 216 9.34 0.23 -16.12
N ASP A 217 10.25 -0.54 -16.72
CA ASP A 217 11.03 -1.58 -16.04
C ASP A 217 11.94 -1.05 -14.91
N HIS A 218 12.28 0.25 -14.95
CA HIS A 218 13.09 0.90 -13.91
C HIS A 218 12.28 1.29 -12.67
N ILE A 219 10.96 1.11 -12.69
CA ILE A 219 10.04 1.34 -11.58
C ILE A 219 9.56 0.00 -11.02
N GLY A 220 9.91 -0.29 -9.77
CA GLY A 220 9.38 -1.45 -9.04
C GLY A 220 8.20 -1.07 -8.18
N VAL A 221 7.11 -1.85 -8.21
CA VAL A 221 6.05 -1.84 -7.19
C VAL A 221 6.17 -3.13 -6.40
N LEU A 222 6.65 -3.03 -5.16
CA LEU A 222 7.04 -4.16 -4.33
C LEU A 222 6.07 -4.29 -3.15
N PRO A 223 5.36 -5.42 -3.00
CA PRO A 223 4.62 -5.68 -1.78
C PRO A 223 5.62 -5.88 -0.64
N ALA A 224 5.34 -5.27 0.51
CA ALA A 224 6.24 -5.29 1.66
C ALA A 224 6.52 -6.70 2.18
N ILE A 225 5.56 -7.61 2.03
CA ILE A 225 5.66 -9.03 2.38
C ILE A 225 5.42 -9.85 1.11
N ASN A 226 6.27 -10.84 0.87
CA ASN A 226 6.02 -11.82 -0.19
C ASN A 226 5.12 -12.93 0.37
N THR A 227 3.82 -12.83 0.09
CA THR A 227 2.83 -13.79 0.58
C THR A 227 1.60 -13.85 -0.30
N ASN A 228 0.94 -15.01 -0.27
CA ASN A 228 -0.37 -15.23 -0.86
C ASN A 228 -1.50 -15.17 0.18
N PHE A 229 -1.18 -14.83 1.43
CA PHE A 229 -2.08 -14.87 2.58
C PHE A 229 -2.37 -13.45 3.11
N ALA A 230 -3.59 -13.21 3.60
CA ALA A 230 -3.90 -12.02 4.38
C ALA A 230 -3.03 -11.97 5.65
N HIS A 231 -2.48 -10.79 5.92
CA HIS A 231 -1.83 -10.46 7.17
C HIS A 231 -2.51 -9.23 7.73
N HIS A 232 -2.80 -9.26 9.01
CA HIS A 232 -3.51 -8.18 9.68
C HIS A 232 -2.55 -7.43 10.59
N ILE A 233 -2.82 -6.15 10.79
CA ILE A 233 -2.11 -5.31 11.74
C ILE A 233 -2.99 -5.06 12.96
N ALA A 234 -2.36 -4.84 14.10
CA ALA A 234 -2.99 -4.35 15.31
C ALA A 234 -2.26 -3.08 15.77
N ALA A 235 -3.00 -2.16 16.38
CA ALA A 235 -2.49 -0.95 17.00
C ALA A 235 -2.77 -0.99 18.50
N GLY A 236 -1.74 -0.81 19.31
CA GLY A 236 -1.84 -0.58 20.74
C GLY A 236 -1.87 0.91 21.01
N LEU A 237 -2.83 1.36 21.81
CA LEU A 237 -2.96 2.75 22.23
C LEU A 237 -2.24 2.98 23.57
N GLN A 238 -2.05 4.22 23.99
CA GLN A 238 -1.37 4.54 25.26
C GLN A 238 -2.20 4.17 26.51
N ASP A 239 -3.50 3.92 26.36
CA ASP A 239 -4.40 3.45 27.42
C ASP A 239 -4.50 1.91 27.49
N ASP A 240 -3.55 1.21 26.86
CA ASP A 240 -3.46 -0.25 26.74
C ASP A 240 -4.58 -0.91 25.90
N THR A 241 -5.48 -0.13 25.30
CA THR A 241 -6.46 -0.68 24.36
C THR A 241 -5.79 -1.13 23.06
N VAL A 242 -6.34 -2.19 22.44
CA VAL A 242 -5.83 -2.75 21.19
C VAL A 242 -6.93 -2.76 20.14
N ILE A 243 -6.64 -2.13 19.00
CA ILE A 243 -7.51 -2.12 17.82
C ILE A 243 -6.89 -3.06 16.78
N THR A 244 -7.69 -3.96 16.21
CA THR A 244 -7.21 -4.98 15.25
C THR A 244 -7.86 -4.79 13.89
N GLY A 245 -7.05 -4.80 12.83
CA GLY A 245 -7.51 -4.60 11.46
C GLY A 245 -7.23 -3.17 10.99
N GLN A 246 -6.73 -3.02 9.76
CA GLN A 246 -6.31 -1.73 9.24
C GLN A 246 -7.48 -0.74 9.13
N ASN A 247 -8.64 -1.15 8.64
CA ASN A 247 -9.80 -0.26 8.58
C ASN A 247 -10.28 0.17 9.95
N ASP A 248 -10.32 -0.72 10.94
CA ASP A 248 -10.82 -0.33 12.27
C ASP A 248 -9.89 0.71 12.92
N ILE A 249 -8.62 0.75 12.52
CA ILE A 249 -7.65 1.78 12.92
C ILE A 249 -7.91 3.10 12.19
N SER A 250 -8.10 3.06 10.86
CA SER A 250 -8.18 4.28 10.02
C SER A 250 -9.59 4.82 9.83
N HIS A 251 -10.54 3.95 9.49
CA HIS A 251 -11.91 4.25 9.04
C HIS A 251 -12.87 3.17 9.58
N PRO A 252 -13.21 3.18 10.88
CA PRO A 252 -14.07 2.17 11.46
C PRO A 252 -15.44 2.19 10.79
N SER A 253 -15.94 1.02 10.39
CA SER A 253 -17.29 0.91 9.85
C SER A 253 -18.30 1.07 10.98
N CYS A 254 -19.40 1.77 10.74
CA CYS A 254 -20.51 1.85 11.70
C CYS A 254 -20.98 0.43 12.05
N PRO A 255 -21.14 0.06 13.34
CA PRO A 255 -21.57 -1.27 13.71
C PRO A 255 -23.01 -1.51 13.24
N THR A 256 -23.18 -2.19 12.11
CA THR A 256 -24.45 -2.83 11.78
C THR A 256 -24.61 -4.02 12.72
N ALA A 257 -25.43 -3.81 13.74
CA ALA A 257 -25.70 -4.78 14.79
C ALA A 257 -26.27 -6.10 14.23
N GLU A 258 -25.82 -7.20 14.81
CA GLU A 258 -26.53 -8.49 14.95
C GLU A 258 -26.71 -9.43 13.73
N GLU A 259 -26.55 -9.02 12.47
CA GLU A 259 -26.85 -9.93 11.33
C GLU A 259 -25.67 -10.78 10.80
N TYR A 260 -24.41 -10.44 11.10
CA TYR A 260 -23.26 -11.10 10.45
C TYR A 260 -22.71 -12.34 11.18
N ASP A 261 -23.06 -12.56 12.44
CA ASP A 261 -22.61 -13.75 13.19
C ASP A 261 -23.28 -15.05 12.70
N GLN A 262 -24.35 -14.95 11.89
CA GLN A 262 -25.05 -16.09 11.29
C GLN A 262 -24.54 -16.46 9.89
N ILE A 263 -23.66 -15.67 9.29
CA ILE A 263 -23.11 -15.96 7.96
C ILE A 263 -21.91 -16.89 8.12
N GLU A 264 -22.06 -18.12 7.63
CA GLU A 264 -21.02 -19.15 7.67
C GLU A 264 -19.92 -18.86 6.64
N ASP A 265 -19.22 -17.73 6.78
CA ASP A 265 -18.24 -17.26 5.79
C ASP A 265 -16.89 -17.99 5.85
N ALA A 266 -15.97 -17.63 4.96
CA ALA A 266 -14.64 -18.21 4.86
C ALA A 266 -13.72 -17.71 6.00
N ASN A 267 -14.19 -17.76 7.23
CA ASN A 267 -13.40 -17.44 8.42
C ASN A 267 -12.77 -18.71 8.99
N LEU A 268 -11.52 -18.61 9.43
CA LEU A 268 -10.87 -19.70 10.18
C LEU A 268 -11.58 -19.87 11.53
N PRO A 269 -11.92 -21.11 11.96
CA PRO A 269 -12.50 -21.35 13.28
C PRO A 269 -11.65 -20.73 14.38
N GLY A 270 -12.25 -19.91 15.25
CA GLY A 270 -11.54 -19.23 16.34
C GLY A 270 -10.81 -17.95 15.95
N SER A 271 -10.91 -17.46 14.71
CA SER A 271 -10.35 -16.14 14.33
C SER A 271 -10.99 -14.98 15.11
N LEU A 272 -10.30 -13.86 15.24
CA LEU A 272 -10.82 -12.69 15.96
C LEU A 272 -12.11 -12.15 15.30
N PRO A 273 -13.21 -11.92 16.05
CA PRO A 273 -14.46 -11.38 15.52
C PRO A 273 -14.30 -10.05 14.78
N ALA A 274 -13.42 -9.16 15.26
CA ALA A 274 -13.14 -7.87 14.62
C ALA A 274 -12.65 -8.03 13.17
N LEU A 275 -11.84 -9.06 12.90
CA LEU A 275 -11.31 -9.34 11.55
C LEU A 275 -12.35 -9.99 10.62
N ARG A 276 -13.49 -10.44 11.14
CA ARG A 276 -14.55 -11.11 10.36
C ARG A 276 -15.57 -10.13 9.78
N ARG A 277 -15.60 -8.88 10.25
CA ARG A 277 -16.61 -7.90 9.84
C ARG A 277 -16.29 -7.37 8.42
N PRO A 278 -17.21 -7.51 7.45
CA PRO A 278 -17.01 -6.93 6.13
C PRO A 278 -17.07 -5.40 6.19
N ALA A 279 -16.00 -4.76 5.70
CA ALA A 279 -15.90 -3.31 5.60
C ALA A 279 -16.21 -2.85 4.17
N LEU A 280 -17.42 -3.15 3.70
CA LEU A 280 -17.89 -2.83 2.34
C LEU A 280 -18.16 -1.33 2.16
N ALA A 281 -18.81 -0.70 3.15
CA ALA A 281 -19.06 0.73 3.19
C ALA A 281 -17.79 1.45 3.67
N PHE A 282 -16.92 1.79 2.73
CA PHE A 282 -15.66 2.48 2.98
C PHE A 282 -15.75 3.93 2.50
N SER A 283 -15.76 4.88 3.44
CA SER A 283 -15.67 6.32 3.16
C SER A 283 -14.37 6.87 3.72
N LYS A 284 -13.62 7.63 2.91
CA LYS A 284 -12.45 8.42 3.35
C LYS A 284 -12.83 9.87 3.68
N ALA A 285 -14.12 10.15 3.83
CA ALA A 285 -14.60 11.50 4.09
C ALA A 285 -14.37 11.84 5.58
N ARG A 286 -13.72 12.97 5.83
CA ARG A 286 -13.31 13.43 7.17
C ARG A 286 -14.47 13.76 8.11
N GLU A 287 -15.66 13.98 7.57
CA GLU A 287 -16.81 14.47 8.33
C GLU A 287 -17.35 13.43 9.33
N ASP A 288 -16.95 12.17 9.18
CA ASP A 288 -17.39 11.04 10.02
C ASP A 288 -16.25 10.42 10.88
N GLU A 289 -15.04 11.00 10.87
CA GLU A 289 -13.89 10.43 11.59
C GLU A 289 -13.79 11.01 13.01
N GLU A 290 -14.31 10.29 14.00
CA GLU A 290 -14.07 10.56 15.42
C GLU A 290 -12.59 10.32 15.79
N ASP A 291 -12.05 11.01 16.80
CA ASP A 291 -10.70 10.73 17.29
C ASP A 291 -10.58 9.31 17.91
N LEU A 292 -9.37 8.77 17.96
CA LEU A 292 -9.09 7.60 18.79
C LEU A 292 -9.18 7.96 20.28
N PRO A 293 -9.58 7.03 21.16
CA PRO A 293 -9.67 7.29 22.59
C PRO A 293 -8.32 7.67 23.23
N SER A 294 -7.22 7.22 22.61
CA SER A 294 -5.86 7.54 23.02
C SER A 294 -4.90 7.41 21.83
N ARG A 295 -3.70 8.00 21.92
CA ARG A 295 -2.70 7.95 20.83
C ARG A 295 -2.23 6.52 20.59
N ILE A 296 -1.96 6.19 19.33
CA ILE A 296 -1.28 4.93 18.98
C ILE A 296 0.17 5.00 19.47
N HIS A 297 0.60 4.02 20.27
CA HIS A 297 1.99 3.91 20.71
C HIS A 297 2.77 2.87 19.90
N ARG A 298 2.10 1.84 19.35
CA ARG A 298 2.75 0.75 18.60
C ARG A 298 1.81 0.10 17.59
N VAL A 299 2.35 -0.33 16.45
CA VAL A 299 1.68 -1.17 15.45
C VAL A 299 2.49 -2.43 15.20
N TRP A 300 1.84 -3.59 15.13
CA TRP A 300 2.50 -4.87 14.83
C TRP A 300 1.60 -5.78 13.97
N TYR A 301 2.19 -6.81 13.38
CA TYR A 301 1.42 -7.82 12.64
C TYR A 301 0.86 -8.88 13.58
N ILE A 302 -0.36 -9.33 13.30
CA ILE A 302 -1.02 -10.42 14.00
C ILE A 302 -1.45 -11.52 13.03
N ASN A 303 -1.51 -12.75 13.51
CA ASN A 303 -2.20 -13.82 12.82
C ASN A 303 -3.74 -13.66 12.97
N PRO A 304 -4.56 -14.44 12.25
CA PRO A 304 -6.02 -14.36 12.36
C PRO A 304 -6.59 -14.62 13.77
N TYR A 305 -5.79 -15.17 14.69
CA TYR A 305 -6.17 -15.46 16.08
C TYR A 305 -5.75 -14.35 17.05
N GLY A 306 -5.19 -13.25 16.56
CA GLY A 306 -4.77 -12.11 17.39
C GLY A 306 -3.39 -12.22 18.00
N GLN A 307 -2.63 -13.27 17.69
CA GLN A 307 -1.28 -13.44 18.22
C GLN A 307 -0.30 -12.61 17.39
N GLU A 308 0.59 -11.89 18.07
CA GLU A 308 1.68 -11.16 17.42
C GLU A 308 2.58 -12.10 16.60
N ILE A 309 2.92 -11.66 15.39
CA ILE A 309 3.82 -12.37 14.49
C ILE A 309 4.89 -11.41 13.96
N ARG A 310 6.13 -11.90 13.84
CA ARG A 310 7.25 -11.16 13.28
C ARG A 310 7.60 -11.70 11.89
N ILE A 311 7.17 -10.95 10.88
CA ILE A 311 7.27 -11.36 9.47
C ILE A 311 8.53 -10.73 8.85
N PRO A 312 9.34 -11.49 8.08
CA PRO A 312 10.38 -10.89 7.26
C PRO A 312 9.82 -10.04 6.13
N ALA A 313 10.51 -8.95 5.81
CA ALA A 313 10.23 -8.22 4.59
C ALA A 313 10.49 -9.06 3.35
N ASN A 314 9.81 -8.70 2.26
CA ASN A 314 10.03 -9.27 0.95
C ASN A 314 11.52 -9.18 0.56
N PRO A 315 12.17 -10.28 0.13
CA PRO A 315 13.56 -10.25 -0.32
C PRO A 315 13.84 -9.19 -1.38
N ARG A 316 12.91 -8.91 -2.30
CA ARG A 316 13.07 -7.86 -3.32
C ARG A 316 13.09 -6.44 -2.73
N VAL A 317 12.37 -6.23 -1.63
CA VAL A 317 12.42 -4.98 -0.86
C VAL A 317 13.80 -4.84 -0.21
N MET A 318 14.33 -5.93 0.37
CA MET A 318 15.67 -5.95 0.93
C MET A 318 16.75 -5.67 -0.14
N ASP A 319 16.63 -6.27 -1.33
CA ASP A 319 17.53 -6.01 -2.47
C ASP A 319 17.45 -4.56 -2.97
N ALA A 320 16.26 -3.95 -2.92
CA ALA A 320 16.08 -2.55 -3.27
C ALA A 320 16.74 -1.64 -2.23
N LEU A 321 16.51 -1.89 -0.93
CA LEU A 321 17.14 -1.16 0.17
C LEU A 321 18.67 -1.30 0.16
N GLN A 322 19.21 -2.48 -0.13
CA GLN A 322 20.66 -2.71 -0.20
C GLN A 322 21.34 -1.90 -1.32
N ARG A 323 20.60 -1.59 -2.39
CA ARG A 323 21.06 -0.77 -3.53
C ARG A 323 20.72 0.71 -3.39
N ALA A 324 19.82 1.05 -2.46
CA ALA A 324 19.35 2.40 -2.26
C ALA A 324 20.43 3.30 -1.67
N THR A 325 20.42 4.56 -2.10
CA THR A 325 21.16 5.65 -1.44
C THR A 325 20.21 6.64 -0.77
N THR A 326 18.93 6.60 -1.17
CA THR A 326 17.87 7.49 -0.70
C THR A 326 16.63 6.67 -0.37
N ILE A 327 16.04 6.93 0.78
CA ILE A 327 14.71 6.50 1.16
C ILE A 327 13.82 7.73 1.30
N ILE A 328 12.57 7.60 0.86
CA ILE A 328 11.52 8.58 1.07
C ILE A 328 10.37 7.89 1.82
N TYR A 329 10.05 8.38 3.01
CA TYR A 329 8.78 8.08 3.67
C TYR A 329 7.75 9.06 3.11
N SER A 330 6.93 8.58 2.18
CA SER A 330 5.97 9.40 1.43
C SER A 330 4.78 9.82 2.29
N ILE A 331 3.93 10.69 1.74
CA ILE A 331 2.66 11.05 2.39
C ILE A 331 1.71 9.84 2.43
N GLY A 332 0.93 9.76 3.51
CA GLY A 332 0.00 8.68 3.81
C GLY A 332 -0.19 8.53 5.30
N SER A 333 -1.22 7.79 5.72
CA SER A 333 -1.50 7.57 7.14
C SER A 333 -0.31 6.91 7.84
N LEU A 334 0.16 7.52 8.93
CA LEU A 334 1.42 7.15 9.56
C LEU A 334 1.41 5.68 9.97
N PHE A 335 0.39 5.28 10.74
CA PHE A 335 0.36 3.99 11.43
C PHE A 335 -0.17 2.84 10.56
N THR A 336 -0.98 3.14 9.54
CA THR A 336 -1.55 2.11 8.65
C THR A 336 -0.94 2.04 7.25
N SER A 337 -0.21 3.08 6.82
CA SER A 337 0.47 3.09 5.51
C SER A 337 1.98 3.01 5.61
N LEU A 338 2.62 3.75 6.53
CA LEU A 338 4.09 3.80 6.62
C LEU A 338 4.63 2.74 7.57
N ILE A 339 4.22 2.80 8.85
CA ILE A 339 4.73 1.92 9.92
C ILE A 339 4.64 0.42 9.57
N PRO A 340 3.57 -0.11 8.91
CA PRO A 340 3.48 -1.53 8.59
C PRO A 340 4.57 -2.04 7.63
N ASN A 341 5.24 -1.15 6.87
CA ASN A 341 6.41 -1.51 6.09
C ASN A 341 7.68 -1.56 6.95
N LEU A 342 7.77 -0.69 7.96
CA LEU A 342 8.98 -0.43 8.73
C LEU A 342 9.21 -1.45 9.85
N VAL A 343 8.12 -1.99 10.43
CA VAL A 343 8.17 -3.00 11.50
C VAL A 343 8.59 -4.40 11.01
N LEU A 344 8.64 -4.62 9.70
CA LEU A 344 9.01 -5.91 9.12
C LEU A 344 10.48 -6.24 9.38
N ARG A 345 10.77 -7.49 9.75
CA ARG A 345 12.12 -7.91 10.14
C ARG A 345 13.13 -7.62 9.03
N GLY A 346 14.21 -6.95 9.39
CA GLY A 346 15.32 -6.58 8.50
C GLY A 346 15.22 -5.17 7.93
N VAL A 347 14.03 -4.56 7.88
CA VAL A 347 13.84 -3.22 7.31
C VAL A 347 14.56 -2.16 8.14
N GLY A 348 14.40 -2.19 9.47
CA GLY A 348 15.07 -1.25 10.36
C GLY A 348 16.59 -1.30 10.28
N ASP A 349 17.18 -2.51 10.19
CA ASP A 349 18.63 -2.68 9.99
C ASP A 349 19.08 -2.11 8.63
N ALA A 350 18.31 -2.34 7.57
CA ALA A 350 18.63 -1.83 6.24
C ALA A 350 18.55 -0.30 6.18
N ILE A 351 17.54 0.30 6.83
CA ILE A 351 17.38 1.76 6.93
C ILE A 351 18.52 2.39 7.76
N ALA A 352 18.89 1.77 8.88
CA ALA A 352 19.97 2.26 9.75
C ALA A 352 21.34 2.24 9.06
N SER A 353 21.51 1.45 7.99
CA SER A 353 22.76 1.36 7.25
C SER A 353 23.26 2.73 6.76
N PRO A 354 24.55 3.07 6.94
CA PRO A 354 25.14 4.30 6.43
C PRO A 354 25.22 4.32 4.88
N SER A 355 24.93 3.20 4.21
CA SER A 355 24.81 3.17 2.75
C SER A 355 23.66 4.02 2.23
N ILE A 356 22.62 4.18 3.04
CA ILE A 356 21.46 5.03 2.75
C ILE A 356 21.75 6.39 3.37
N ARG A 357 22.13 7.34 2.52
CA ARG A 357 22.59 8.67 2.92
C ARG A 357 21.43 9.57 3.29
N GLN A 358 20.37 9.52 2.48
CA GLN A 358 19.19 10.36 2.66
C GLN A 358 17.98 9.54 3.07
N LYS A 359 17.31 9.95 4.14
CA LYS A 359 16.12 9.31 4.71
C LYS A 359 15.10 10.42 4.94
N VAL A 360 14.32 10.71 3.91
CA VAL A 360 13.50 11.91 3.82
C VAL A 360 12.07 11.58 4.21
N LEU A 361 11.55 12.23 5.25
CA LEU A 361 10.15 12.17 5.63
C LEU A 361 9.37 13.31 4.97
N LEU A 362 8.31 12.98 4.23
CA LEU A 362 7.32 13.95 3.78
C LEU A 362 6.16 13.95 4.79
N LEU A 363 5.98 15.05 5.53
CA LEU A 363 4.86 15.14 6.46
C LEU A 363 3.53 15.25 5.72
N ASN A 364 2.48 14.68 6.32
CA ASN A 364 1.13 14.86 5.79
C ASN A 364 0.74 16.34 5.88
N GLY A 365 0.07 16.85 4.85
CA GLY A 365 -0.43 18.23 4.88
C GLY A 365 -1.64 18.42 5.78
N THR A 366 -2.18 17.33 6.32
CA THR A 366 -3.32 17.33 7.24
C THR A 366 -3.18 16.17 8.22
N THR A 367 -3.53 16.40 9.48
CA THR A 367 -3.71 15.35 10.48
C THR A 367 -4.94 14.50 10.17
N ASP A 368 -4.90 13.25 10.62
CA ASP A 368 -5.99 12.26 10.54
C ASP A 368 -6.25 11.68 11.94
N ARG A 369 -7.31 10.87 12.07
CA ARG A 369 -7.67 10.20 13.33
C ARG A 369 -6.49 9.43 13.97
N GLU A 370 -5.64 8.80 13.17
CA GLU A 370 -4.48 8.02 13.65
C GLU A 370 -3.42 8.90 14.32
N THR A 371 -3.40 10.19 13.98
CA THR A 371 -2.39 11.16 14.41
C THR A 371 -2.97 12.24 15.33
N GLY A 372 -4.19 12.02 15.83
CA GLY A 372 -4.83 12.82 16.87
C GLY A 372 -4.30 12.55 18.29
N PRO A 373 -5.04 12.95 19.34
CA PRO A 373 -6.37 13.57 19.28
C PRO A 373 -6.32 15.00 18.68
N SER A 374 -7.47 15.52 18.25
CA SER A 374 -7.55 16.77 17.48
C SER A 374 -7.12 18.02 18.26
N ASP A 375 -7.20 17.99 19.59
CA ASP A 375 -6.77 19.05 20.51
C ASP A 375 -5.24 19.10 20.71
N ASP A 376 -4.59 17.95 20.67
CA ASP A 376 -3.15 17.78 20.72
C ASP A 376 -2.70 16.80 19.62
N PRO A 377 -2.63 17.21 18.34
CA PRO A 377 -2.20 16.29 17.28
C PRO A 377 -0.70 16.03 17.34
N LEU A 378 -0.26 14.90 16.77
CA LEU A 378 1.15 14.54 16.68
C LEU A 378 1.96 15.63 15.94
N SER A 379 3.11 15.98 16.50
CA SER A 379 4.09 16.88 15.91
C SER A 379 5.00 16.15 14.91
N ALA A 380 5.81 16.91 14.16
CA ALA A 380 6.85 16.34 13.30
C ALA A 380 7.84 15.45 14.07
N LEU A 381 8.16 15.80 15.32
CA LEU A 381 9.06 15.00 16.15
C LEU A 381 8.42 13.65 16.51
N ASP A 382 7.11 13.64 16.76
CA ASP A 382 6.39 12.39 17.06
C ASP A 382 6.33 11.46 15.84
N PHE A 383 6.14 12.02 14.63
CA PHE A 383 6.23 11.24 13.39
C PHE A 383 7.62 10.60 13.22
N VAL A 384 8.68 11.37 13.47
CA VAL A 384 10.06 10.88 13.44
C VAL A 384 10.26 9.78 14.49
N GLY A 385 9.76 9.99 15.72
CA GLY A 385 9.85 9.03 16.81
C GLY A 385 9.11 7.72 16.52
N ALA A 386 7.92 7.80 15.91
CA ALA A 386 7.16 6.62 15.49
C ALA A 386 7.91 5.81 14.42
N ILE A 387 8.52 6.47 13.43
CA ILE A 387 9.36 5.83 12.41
C ILE A 387 10.59 5.17 13.04
N ALA A 388 11.29 5.88 13.92
CA ALA A 388 12.48 5.38 14.60
C ALA A 388 12.14 4.17 15.50
N THR A 389 11.02 4.24 16.22
CA THR A 389 10.52 3.15 17.07
C THR A 389 10.14 1.92 16.23
N ALA A 390 9.44 2.10 15.11
CA ALA A 390 9.10 1.00 14.21
C ALA A 390 10.35 0.33 13.62
N CYS A 391 11.35 1.13 13.24
CA CYS A 391 12.63 0.61 12.77
C CYS A 391 13.40 -0.12 13.89
N ALA A 392 13.33 0.34 15.14
CA ALA A 392 13.92 -0.38 16.27
C ALA A 392 13.18 -1.71 16.56
N ASP A 393 11.85 -1.74 16.52
CA ASP A 393 11.07 -2.97 16.71
C ASP A 393 11.36 -4.01 15.60
N SER A 394 11.56 -3.58 14.35
CA SER A 394 12.01 -4.44 13.25
C SER A 394 13.34 -5.17 13.56
N ARG A 395 14.20 -4.54 14.38
CA ARG A 395 15.48 -5.09 14.86
C ARG A 395 15.34 -5.88 16.16
N GLY A 396 14.14 -5.88 16.74
CA GLY A 396 13.86 -6.45 18.06
C GLY A 396 14.47 -5.65 19.20
N TRP A 397 14.65 -4.34 19.02
CA TRP A 397 15.24 -3.43 20.00
C TRP A 397 14.16 -2.60 20.70
N PRO A 398 14.42 -2.08 21.91
CA PRO A 398 13.53 -1.13 22.55
C PRO A 398 13.44 0.18 21.74
N PRO A 399 12.41 1.01 21.98
CA PRO A 399 12.31 2.34 21.39
C PRO A 399 13.61 3.13 21.61
N PRO A 400 14.15 3.78 20.56
CA PRO A 400 15.40 4.51 20.64
C PRO A 400 15.21 5.85 21.36
N ASP A 401 16.29 6.37 21.95
CA ASP A 401 16.32 7.73 22.47
C ASP A 401 16.23 8.75 21.31
N GLU A 402 15.76 9.97 21.57
CA GLU A 402 15.59 11.00 20.53
C GLU A 402 16.89 11.33 19.78
N ASN A 403 18.04 11.25 20.45
CA ASN A 403 19.36 11.49 19.85
C ASN A 403 19.74 10.43 18.78
N GLN A 404 19.02 9.31 18.70
CA GLN A 404 19.19 8.26 17.70
C GLN A 404 18.20 8.39 16.55
N TYR A 405 17.24 9.33 16.59
CA TYR A 405 16.24 9.48 15.53
C TYR A 405 16.87 9.79 14.16
N ALA A 406 17.97 10.54 14.13
CA ALA A 406 18.71 10.86 12.90
C ALA A 406 19.27 9.62 12.17
N VAL A 407 19.38 8.48 12.86
CA VAL A 407 19.74 7.20 12.23
C VAL A 407 18.67 6.75 11.23
N TYR A 408 17.41 7.08 11.47
CA TYR A 408 16.26 6.61 10.68
C TYR A 408 15.62 7.70 9.83
N VAL A 409 15.71 8.98 10.22
CA VAL A 409 15.19 10.13 9.46
C VAL A 409 16.23 11.24 9.45
N THR A 410 16.73 11.63 8.27
CA THR A 410 17.74 12.70 8.15
C THR A 410 17.13 14.04 7.76
N HIS A 411 15.99 14.02 7.04
CA HIS A 411 15.34 15.23 6.56
C HIS A 411 13.83 15.14 6.76
N VAL A 412 13.20 16.27 7.11
CA VAL A 412 11.75 16.42 7.19
C VAL A 412 11.32 17.53 6.24
N ILE A 413 10.53 17.19 5.23
CA ILE A 413 9.88 18.15 4.34
C ILE A 413 8.44 18.34 4.80
N TYR A 414 8.00 19.57 4.97
CA TYR A 414 6.69 19.88 5.54
C TYR A 414 6.03 21.09 4.88
N LEU A 415 4.71 21.14 5.03
CA LEU A 415 3.88 22.30 4.75
C LEU A 415 3.55 23.01 6.06
N GLU A 416 3.32 24.32 6.02
CA GLU A 416 2.77 25.06 7.16
C GLU A 416 1.30 25.39 6.89
N GLY A 417 0.45 25.07 7.86
CA GLY A 417 -0.98 25.31 7.81
C GLY A 417 -1.66 24.90 9.12
N PRO A 418 -2.91 25.33 9.36
CA PRO A 418 -3.61 25.07 10.62
C PRO A 418 -3.90 23.57 10.84
N SER A 419 -4.02 22.80 9.75
CA SER A 419 -4.25 21.36 9.78
C SER A 419 -2.96 20.53 9.69
N CYS A 420 -1.81 21.16 9.47
CA CYS A 420 -0.54 20.45 9.33
C CYS A 420 0.05 20.09 10.70
N PRO A 421 0.79 18.98 10.81
CA PRO A 421 1.58 18.68 12.01
C PRO A 421 2.48 19.85 12.40
N ARG A 422 2.57 20.15 13.70
CA ARG A 422 3.44 21.21 14.22
C ARG A 422 4.90 20.82 14.02
N VAL A 423 5.73 21.77 13.59
CA VAL A 423 7.15 21.53 13.32
C VAL A 423 8.03 22.44 14.18
N ASP A 424 8.71 21.85 15.16
CA ASP A 424 9.78 22.52 15.90
C ASP A 424 11.12 22.33 15.18
N LYS A 425 11.50 23.36 14.41
CA LYS A 425 12.71 23.36 13.59
C LYS A 425 13.98 23.37 14.44
N ALA A 426 13.95 24.05 15.58
CA ALA A 426 15.10 24.15 16.47
C ALA A 426 15.37 22.79 17.12
N ARG A 427 14.32 22.14 17.64
CA ARG A 427 14.44 20.81 18.24
C ARG A 427 14.91 19.76 17.24
N LEU A 428 14.34 19.73 16.03
CA LEU A 428 14.78 18.79 14.99
C LEU A 428 16.25 19.04 14.57
N ALA A 429 16.69 20.30 14.48
CA ALA A 429 18.07 20.64 14.16
C ALA A 429 19.06 20.21 15.27
N GLU A 430 18.70 20.33 16.55
CA GLU A 430 19.49 19.81 17.68
C GLU A 430 19.72 18.30 17.59
N LEU A 431 18.73 17.57 17.07
CA LEU A 431 18.81 16.12 16.84
C LEU A 431 19.55 15.75 15.55
N GLY A 432 20.03 16.74 14.77
CA GLY A 432 20.71 16.53 13.50
C GLY A 432 19.76 16.21 12.33
N ILE A 433 18.49 16.60 12.43
CA ILE A 433 17.47 16.38 11.41
C ILE A 433 17.19 17.70 10.70
N GLU A 434 17.50 17.76 9.40
CA GLU A 434 17.29 18.95 8.60
C GLU A 434 15.81 19.12 8.22
N THR A 435 15.32 20.37 8.18
CA THR A 435 13.91 20.63 7.87
C THR A 435 13.79 21.55 6.65
N VAL A 436 12.91 21.18 5.72
CA VAL A 436 12.64 21.96 4.50
C VAL A 436 11.16 22.31 4.44
N ARG A 437 10.87 23.61 4.55
CA ARG A 437 9.51 24.12 4.41
C ARG A 437 9.17 24.30 2.94
N LEU A 438 8.01 23.83 2.52
CA LEU A 438 7.43 24.12 1.22
C LEU A 438 6.09 24.83 1.34
N TYR A 439 5.69 25.45 0.23
CA TYR A 439 4.36 26.03 0.06
C TYR A 439 3.57 25.18 -0.92
N GLY A 440 2.33 24.86 -0.55
CA GLY A 440 1.40 24.11 -1.36
C GLY A 440 0.35 25.00 -2.02
N PRO A 441 -0.31 24.54 -3.09
CA PRO A 441 -1.53 25.16 -3.58
C PRO A 441 -2.58 25.19 -2.46
N ARG A 442 -3.39 26.26 -2.40
CA ARG A 442 -4.56 26.32 -1.53
C ARG A 442 -5.76 25.79 -2.32
N ASP A 443 -6.60 24.98 -1.68
CA ASP A 443 -7.87 24.57 -2.28
C ASP A 443 -8.86 25.76 -2.39
N GLU A 444 -9.99 25.53 -3.07
CA GLU A 444 -11.06 26.53 -3.25
C GLU A 444 -11.66 27.03 -1.91
N HIS A 445 -11.44 26.29 -0.82
CA HIS A 445 -11.88 26.63 0.54
C HIS A 445 -10.75 27.24 1.39
N GLY A 446 -9.60 27.58 0.78
CA GLY A 446 -8.44 28.15 1.44
C GLY A 446 -7.66 27.17 2.34
N ARG A 447 -8.04 25.89 2.38
CA ARG A 447 -7.32 24.82 3.08
C ARG A 447 -6.13 24.41 2.21
N GLY A 448 -4.92 24.72 2.68
CA GLY A 448 -3.70 24.14 2.14
C GLY A 448 -3.57 22.66 2.54
N GLY A 449 -2.57 21.96 2.01
CA GLY A 449 -2.27 20.58 2.45
C GLY A 449 -1.76 19.64 1.36
N THR A 450 -1.69 20.08 0.11
CA THR A 450 -1.04 19.34 -0.96
C THR A 450 0.30 19.96 -1.30
N TYR A 451 1.29 19.13 -1.65
CA TYR A 451 2.58 19.64 -2.10
C TYR A 451 2.49 20.15 -3.53
N ASP A 452 3.10 21.30 -3.80
CA ASP A 452 3.40 21.68 -5.18
C ASP A 452 4.45 20.72 -5.74
N ALA A 453 4.13 20.05 -6.85
CA ALA A 453 4.96 19.01 -7.43
C ALA A 453 6.34 19.54 -7.87
N THR A 454 6.40 20.78 -8.38
CA THR A 454 7.64 21.38 -8.86
C THR A 454 8.55 21.75 -7.69
N ALA A 455 8.02 22.42 -6.68
CA ALA A 455 8.75 22.82 -5.49
C ALA A 455 9.25 21.58 -4.71
N LEU A 456 8.41 20.55 -4.58
CA LEU A 456 8.81 19.30 -3.92
C LEU A 456 9.91 18.58 -4.71
N ALA A 457 9.81 18.49 -6.04
CA ALA A 457 10.86 17.91 -6.87
C ALA A 457 12.20 18.65 -6.69
N GLN A 458 12.19 19.98 -6.72
CA GLN A 458 13.39 20.80 -6.53
C GLN A 458 14.01 20.62 -5.12
N ALA A 459 13.18 20.54 -4.08
CA ALA A 459 13.66 20.29 -2.73
C ALA A 459 14.31 18.91 -2.61
N LEU A 460 13.67 17.87 -3.13
CA LEU A 460 14.22 16.51 -3.15
C LEU A 460 15.52 16.42 -3.98
N GLU A 461 15.57 17.08 -5.14
CA GLU A 461 16.79 17.16 -5.96
C GLU A 461 17.94 17.84 -5.22
N THR A 462 17.66 18.88 -4.42
CA THR A 462 18.65 19.56 -3.58
C THR A 462 19.19 18.63 -2.48
N ILE A 463 18.31 17.91 -1.79
CA ILE A 463 18.68 17.00 -0.69
C ILE A 463 19.48 15.79 -1.22
N VAL A 464 19.03 15.18 -2.31
CA VAL A 464 19.68 13.99 -2.91
C VAL A 464 20.96 14.38 -3.65
N GLY A 465 21.05 15.62 -4.14
CA GLY A 465 22.07 16.10 -5.06
C GLY A 465 21.76 15.67 -6.51
N ARG A 466 22.32 16.40 -7.49
CA ARG A 466 22.26 16.01 -8.91
C ARG A 466 23.59 15.36 -9.33
N LYS A 467 23.56 14.12 -9.81
CA LYS A 467 24.73 13.52 -10.51
C LYS A 467 24.93 14.10 -11.92
N ASN A 468 23.84 14.49 -12.58
CA ASN A 468 23.87 15.04 -13.94
C ASN A 468 23.61 16.56 -13.94
N GLY A 469 24.53 17.32 -13.34
CA GLY A 469 24.58 18.77 -13.50
C GLY A 469 25.72 19.17 -14.41
N LYS A 470 25.46 19.39 -15.71
CA LYS A 470 26.21 20.46 -16.40
C LYS A 470 25.91 21.72 -15.61
N ALA A 471 26.90 22.23 -14.91
CA ALA A 471 26.84 23.57 -14.34
C ALA A 471 26.57 24.53 -15.49
N ASP A 472 25.37 25.09 -15.55
CA ASP A 472 25.13 26.29 -16.33
C ASP A 472 25.77 27.43 -15.53
N PRO A 473 26.86 28.07 -16.00
CA PRO A 473 27.53 29.10 -15.24
C PRO A 473 26.56 30.26 -15.07
N SER A 474 26.09 30.46 -13.85
CA SER A 474 25.33 31.63 -13.44
C SER A 474 26.03 32.89 -13.96
N ARG A 475 25.38 33.63 -14.86
CA ARG A 475 25.78 34.99 -15.22
C ARG A 475 25.68 35.85 -13.96
N ARG A 476 26.81 36.02 -13.26
CA ARG A 476 27.02 37.15 -12.36
C ARG A 476 27.08 38.40 -13.23
N ASN A 477 25.98 39.14 -13.32
CA ASN A 477 26.04 40.54 -13.70
C ASN A 477 26.56 41.31 -12.49
N SER A 478 27.89 41.51 -12.45
CA SER A 478 28.48 42.66 -11.79
C SER A 478 28.33 43.86 -12.71
N PHE A 479 27.57 44.87 -12.28
CA PHE A 479 27.71 46.23 -12.75
C PHE A 479 27.66 47.15 -11.52
N ASP A 480 28.84 47.42 -10.98
CA ASP A 480 29.16 48.71 -10.36
C ASP A 480 29.73 49.59 -11.48
N GLY A 481 29.25 50.84 -11.56
CA GLY A 481 29.66 51.85 -12.53
C GLY A 481 28.69 53.02 -12.53
#